data_AF-A0A529M333-F1
#
_entry.id   AF-A0A529M333-F1
#
_cell.length_a   1.000
_cell.length_b   1.000
_cell.length_c   1.000
_cell.angle_alpha   90.00
_cell.angle_beta   90.00
_cell.angle_gamma   90.00
#
_symmetry.space_group_name_H-M   'P 1'
#
loop_
_entity.id
_entity.type
_entity.pdbx_description
1 polymer ?
#
loop_
_entity_poly.entity_id
_entity_poly.type
_entity_poly.pdbx_seq_one_letter_code
_entity_poly.pdbx_strand_id
1 'polypeptide(L)'
;MNISIILASYDSGHFHGGCGQGPDALISGGLAEALKLAGHDVEVNDIGKVVEDEEEREIGTGFAVCNAVSGEVRMALDKKRFPIVLAGNCLT
;
A
#
# COMPACT_ATOMS: atom_id res chain seq x y z
N MET A 1 17.76 7.83 -3.31
CA MET A 1 16.65 8.64 -2.74
C MET A 1 16.07 7.90 -1.55
N ASN A 2 15.38 8.60 -0.64
CA ASN A 2 14.60 7.96 0.42
C ASN A 2 13.21 7.66 -0.13
N ILE A 3 12.82 6.39 -0.17
CA ILE A 3 11.56 5.90 -0.75
C ILE A 3 10.74 5.25 0.37
N SER A 4 9.44 5.52 0.39
CA SER A 4 8.46 4.77 1.19
C SER A 4 7.51 4.07 0.25
N ILE A 5 7.57 2.74 0.22
CA ILE A 5 6.60 1.91 -0.46
C ILE A 5 5.41 1.72 0.49
N ILE A 6 4.21 2.01 0.03
CA ILE A 6 2.97 1.89 0.79
C ILE A 6 2.13 0.81 0.13
N LEU A 7 1.81 -0.25 0.87
CA LEU A 7 1.00 -1.35 0.37
C LEU A 7 -0.47 -1.08 0.66
N ALA A 8 -1.27 -1.16 -0.39
CA ALA A 8 -2.73 -1.12 -0.33
C ALA A 8 -3.27 -2.38 -1.04
N SER A 9 -3.14 -3.51 -0.35
CA SER A 9 -3.46 -4.86 -0.85
C SER A 9 -4.97 -5.14 -0.87
N TYR A 10 -5.73 -4.35 -1.64
CA TYR A 10 -7.19 -4.45 -1.74
C TYR A 10 -7.70 -4.60 -3.18
N ASP A 11 -8.80 -5.34 -3.33
CA ASP A 11 -9.58 -5.41 -4.57
C ASP A 11 -11.09 -5.32 -4.28
N SER A 12 -11.66 -4.16 -4.59
CA SER A 12 -13.09 -3.84 -4.40
C SER A 12 -13.59 -4.13 -2.98
N GLY A 13 -12.78 -3.78 -1.98
CA GLY A 13 -13.05 -4.01 -0.56
C GLY A 13 -12.41 -5.26 0.02
N HIS A 14 -12.04 -6.24 -0.82
CA HIS A 14 -11.45 -7.49 -0.36
C HIS A 14 -9.96 -7.34 -0.09
N PHE A 15 -9.57 -7.56 1.17
CA PHE A 15 -8.16 -7.57 1.58
C PHE A 15 -7.45 -8.82 1.04
N HIS A 16 -6.34 -8.63 0.33
CA HIS A 16 -5.59 -9.65 -0.40
C HIS A 16 -6.43 -10.49 -1.39
N GLY A 17 -7.59 -10.00 -1.82
CA GLY A 17 -8.41 -10.63 -2.85
C GLY A 17 -7.98 -10.17 -4.25
N GLY A 18 -8.17 -11.02 -5.28
CA GLY A 18 -8.02 -10.62 -6.69
C GLY A 18 -6.73 -9.84 -6.99
N CYS A 19 -6.87 -8.62 -7.54
CA CYS A 19 -5.74 -7.74 -7.84
C CYS A 19 -5.02 -7.20 -6.58
N GLY A 20 -5.65 -7.27 -5.41
CA GLY A 20 -5.09 -6.98 -4.08
C GLY A 20 -3.88 -7.83 -3.71
N GLN A 21 -3.64 -8.94 -4.41
CA GLN A 21 -2.41 -9.74 -4.27
C GLN A 21 -1.21 -9.15 -5.04
N GLY A 22 -1.44 -8.17 -5.91
CA GLY A 22 -0.41 -7.55 -6.74
C GLY A 22 0.71 -6.89 -5.92
N PRO A 23 0.40 -6.04 -4.92
CA PRO A 23 1.41 -5.46 -4.03
C PRO A 23 2.27 -6.51 -3.34
N ASP A 24 1.67 -7.58 -2.81
CA ASP A 24 2.40 -8.65 -2.12
C ASP A 24 3.32 -9.42 -3.08
N ALA A 25 2.87 -9.65 -4.31
CA ALA A 25 3.66 -10.30 -5.35
C ALA A 25 4.87 -9.46 -5.75
N LEU A 26 4.74 -8.12 -5.82
CA LEU A 26 5.86 -7.22 -6.11
C LEU A 26 6.89 -7.20 -4.97
N ILE A 27 6.44 -7.17 -3.71
CA ILE A 27 7.33 -7.22 -2.55
C ILE A 27 8.02 -8.57 -2.46
N SER A 28 7.27 -9.67 -2.54
CA SER A 28 7.82 -11.03 -2.53
C SER A 28 8.75 -11.30 -3.71
N GLY A 29 8.52 -10.62 -4.84
CA GLY A 29 9.38 -10.64 -6.03
C GLY A 29 10.68 -9.83 -5.88
N GLY A 30 10.91 -9.17 -4.74
CA GLY A 30 12.15 -8.48 -4.42
C GLY A 30 12.22 -7.04 -4.90
N LEU A 31 11.09 -6.36 -5.13
CA LEU A 31 11.09 -4.94 -5.53
C LEU A 31 11.87 -4.04 -4.55
N ALA A 32 11.64 -4.20 -3.25
CA ALA A 32 12.32 -3.41 -2.22
C ALA A 32 13.83 -3.65 -2.26
N GLU A 33 14.23 -4.89 -2.52
CA GLU A 33 15.63 -5.31 -2.53
C GLU A 33 16.34 -4.80 -3.79
N ALA A 34 15.66 -4.84 -4.93
CA ALA A 34 16.13 -4.27 -6.18
C ALA A 34 16.35 -2.75 -6.06
N LEU A 35 15.43 -2.03 -5.42
CA LEU A 35 15.57 -0.59 -5.18
C LEU A 35 16.71 -0.27 -4.21
N LYS A 36 16.88 -1.07 -3.14
CA LYS A 36 18.03 -0.94 -2.23
C LYS A 36 19.35 -1.19 -2.96
N LEU A 37 19.42 -2.22 -3.81
CA LEU A 37 20.59 -2.53 -4.63
C LEU A 37 20.93 -1.41 -5.61
N ALA A 38 19.91 -0.71 -6.12
CA ALA A 38 20.07 0.49 -6.96
C ALA A 38 20.51 1.75 -6.17
N GLY A 39 20.76 1.66 -4.86
CA GLY A 39 21.27 2.75 -4.03
C GLY A 39 20.18 3.64 -3.41
N HIS A 40 18.94 3.18 -3.35
CA HIS A 40 17.86 3.87 -2.63
C HIS A 40 17.77 3.38 -1.17
N ASP A 41 17.41 4.29 -0.26
CA ASP A 41 16.95 3.91 1.07
C ASP A 41 15.45 3.63 0.97
N VAL A 42 14.99 2.45 1.39
CA VAL A 42 13.62 1.96 1.15
C VAL A 42 13.01 1.46 2.45
N GLU A 43 11.85 2.04 2.79
CA GLU A 43 10.94 1.56 3.82
C GLU A 43 9.69 0.99 3.14
N VAL A 44 9.12 -0.08 3.71
CA VAL A 44 7.86 -0.67 3.26
C VAL A 44 6.87 -0.55 4.42
N ASN A 45 5.74 0.09 4.18
CA ASN A 45 4.66 0.25 5.14
C ASN A 45 3.39 -0.36 4.57
N ASP A 46 2.70 -1.17 5.36
CA ASP A 46 1.43 -1.77 4.99
C ASP A 46 0.31 -1.02 5.72
N ILE A 47 -0.72 -0.58 5.01
CA ILE A 47 -1.90 0.04 5.65
C ILE A 47 -2.72 -0.98 6.45
N GLY A 48 -2.48 -2.27 6.21
CA GLY A 48 -3.13 -3.38 6.87
C GLY A 48 -4.63 -3.46 6.59
N LYS A 49 -5.31 -4.21 7.45
CA LYS A 49 -6.77 -4.35 7.40
C LYS A 49 -7.43 -3.07 7.96
N VAL A 50 -8.29 -2.40 7.18
CA VAL A 50 -8.89 -1.10 7.54
C VAL A 50 -10.34 -1.19 8.02
N VAL A 51 -11.02 -2.31 7.77
CA VAL A 51 -12.37 -2.63 8.26
C VAL A 51 -12.44 -4.10 8.67
N GLU A 52 -13.34 -4.45 9.58
CA GLU A 52 -13.58 -5.86 9.94
C GLU A 52 -14.44 -6.59 8.89
N ASP A 53 -14.37 -7.93 8.83
CA ASP A 53 -15.03 -8.72 7.78
C ASP A 53 -16.56 -8.54 7.79
N GLU A 54 -17.14 -8.35 8.98
CA GLU A 54 -18.59 -8.15 9.16
C GLU A 54 -19.07 -6.78 8.63
N GLU A 55 -18.14 -5.84 8.43
CA GLU A 55 -18.38 -4.48 7.98
C GLU A 55 -17.98 -4.26 6.51
N GLU A 56 -17.51 -5.31 5.84
CA GLU A 56 -16.97 -5.24 4.49
C GLU A 56 -18.05 -4.82 3.49
N ARG A 57 -17.89 -3.60 2.96
CA ARG A 57 -18.72 -3.06 1.90
C ARG A 57 -17.80 -2.32 0.95
N GLU A 58 -17.79 -2.71 -0.32
CA GLU A 58 -16.89 -2.19 -1.35
C GLU A 58 -16.64 -0.67 -1.23
N ILE A 59 -17.70 0.14 -1.19
CA ILE A 59 -17.57 1.61 -1.10
C ILE A 59 -17.04 2.07 0.26
N GLY A 60 -17.54 1.51 1.36
CA GLY A 60 -17.12 1.88 2.71
C GLY A 60 -15.65 1.54 2.95
N THR A 61 -15.25 0.33 2.57
CA THR A 61 -13.86 -0.12 2.62
C THR A 61 -12.98 0.74 1.71
N GLY A 62 -13.43 1.07 0.49
CA GLY A 62 -12.69 1.94 -0.42
C GLY A 62 -12.33 3.30 0.20
N PHE A 63 -13.28 3.96 0.85
CA PHE A 63 -12.98 5.22 1.56
C PHE A 63 -12.05 5.03 2.76
N ALA A 64 -12.18 3.92 3.49
CA ALA A 64 -11.27 3.59 4.58
C ALA A 64 -9.83 3.37 4.08
N VAL A 65 -9.66 2.70 2.94
CA VAL A 65 -8.37 2.51 2.26
C VAL A 65 -7.79 3.86 1.84
N CYS A 66 -8.54 4.72 1.15
CA CYS A 66 -8.07 6.05 0.75
C CYS A 66 -7.61 6.89 1.94
N ASN A 67 -8.35 6.84 3.06
CA ASN A 67 -7.98 7.53 4.29
C ASN A 67 -6.65 7.00 4.86
N ALA A 68 -6.49 5.68 4.97
CA ALA A 68 -5.27 5.05 5.47
C ALA A 68 -4.06 5.38 4.59
N VAL A 69 -4.21 5.25 3.26
CA VAL A 69 -3.16 5.61 2.28
C VAL A 69 -2.81 7.08 2.37
N SER A 70 -3.79 7.98 2.49
CA SER A 70 -3.52 9.42 2.63
C SER A 70 -2.69 9.74 3.89
N GLY A 71 -2.93 9.01 4.98
CA GLY A 71 -2.15 9.10 6.22
C GLY A 71 -0.70 8.67 6.02
N GLU A 72 -0.49 7.49 5.44
CA GLU A 72 0.85 6.97 5.15
C GLU A 72 1.64 7.84 4.16
N VAL A 73 0.97 8.35 3.13
CA VAL A 73 1.58 9.31 2.19
C VAL A 73 2.02 10.57 2.92
N ARG A 74 1.17 11.13 3.79
CA ARG A 74 1.54 12.30 4.59
C ARG A 74 2.73 12.01 5.50
N MET A 75 2.75 10.87 6.17
CA MET A 75 3.87 10.46 7.02
C MET A 75 5.18 10.29 6.22
N ALA A 76 5.12 9.72 5.02
CA ALA A 76 6.27 9.61 4.13
C ALA A 76 6.81 10.99 3.72
N LEU A 77 5.92 11.91 3.34
CA LEU A 77 6.27 13.28 2.98
C LEU A 77 6.89 14.05 4.16
N ASP A 78 6.33 13.92 5.36
CA ASP A 78 6.86 14.54 6.59
C ASP A 78 8.29 14.03 6.90
N LYS A 79 8.56 12.75 6.60
CA LYS A 79 9.90 12.14 6.68
C LYS A 79 10.80 12.47 5.48
N LYS A 80 10.35 13.32 4.55
CA LYS A 80 11.07 13.68 3.30
C LYS A 80 11.40 12.45 2.42
N ARG A 81 10.50 11.47 2.38
CA ARG A 81 10.59 10.28 1.54
C ARG A 81 9.64 10.40 0.36
N PHE A 82 10.05 9.89 -0.79
CA PHE A 82 9.21 9.81 -1.99
C PHE A 82 8.23 8.63 -1.83
N PRO A 83 6.92 8.87 -1.79
CA PRO A 83 5.93 7.80 -1.61
C PRO A 83 5.67 7.08 -2.94
N ILE A 84 5.66 5.75 -2.90
CA ILE A 84 5.19 4.88 -3.99
C ILE A 84 4.08 4.01 -3.43
N VAL A 85 2.85 4.21 -3.89
CA VAL A 85 1.71 3.38 -3.50
C VAL A 85 1.62 2.20 -4.45
N LEU A 86 1.67 0.98 -3.90
CA LEU A 86 1.34 -0.25 -4.61
C LEU A 86 -0.10 -0.61 -4.26
N ALA A 87 -0.99 -0.39 -5.22
CA ALA A 87 -2.41 -0.63 -5.07
C ALA A 87 -2.82 -1.91 -5.80
N GLY A 88 -3.78 -2.64 -5.23
CA GLY A 88 -4.42 -3.75 -5.93
C GLY A 88 -5.35 -3.27 -7.04
N ASN A 89 -6.15 -2.22 -6.81
CA ASN A 89 -7.02 -1.64 -7.82
C ASN A 89 -6.95 -0.11 -7.84
N CYS A 90 -7.76 0.52 -8.69
CA CYS A 90 -7.75 1.98 -8.84
C CYS A 90 -8.49 2.74 -7.73
N LEU A 91 -9.21 2.04 -6.85
CA LEU A 91 -9.92 2.63 -5.71
C LEU A 91 -9.00 2.58 -4.49
N THR A 92 -7.96 3.40 -4.50
CA THR A 92 -6.92 3.51 -3.46
C THR A 92 -6.50 4.96 -3.30
#